data_AF-A0A226MAX0-F1
#
_entry.id   AF-A0A226MAX0-F1
#
_cell.length_a   1.000
_cell.length_b   1.000
_cell.length_c   1.000
_cell.angle_alpha   90.00
_cell.angle_beta   90.00
_cell.angle_gamma   90.00
#
_symmetry.space_group_name_H-M   'P 1'
#
loop_
_entity.id
_entity.type
_entity.pdbx_description
1 polymer ?
#
loop_
_entity_poly.entity_id
_entity_poly.type
_entity_poly.pdbx_seq_one_letter_code
_entity_poly.pdbx_strand_id
1 'polypeptide(L)'
;MAVVLIFVPQPSVSLHPSYGAAVGDNVTVRCHVPRVATWIQLWLNGMLIHNIKNDEERDAVEFSFPFVSLKDAGTYQCRYQVSEPLWTSNRSDPVELVVE
;
A
#
# COMPACT_ATOMS: atom_id res chain seq x y z
N MET A 1 8.12 9.85 -34.24
CA MET A 1 7.11 9.90 -33.17
C MET A 1 7.72 9.20 -31.96
N ALA A 2 8.15 9.95 -30.95
CA ALA A 2 8.72 9.35 -29.74
C ALA A 2 7.56 8.84 -28.86
N VAL A 3 7.52 7.54 -28.62
CA VAL A 3 6.64 6.96 -27.59
C VAL A 3 7.29 7.31 -26.26
N VAL A 4 6.81 8.36 -25.59
CA VAL A 4 7.23 8.67 -24.22
C VAL A 4 6.62 7.61 -23.31
N LEU A 5 7.42 6.61 -22.93
CA LEU A 5 7.06 5.70 -21.85
C LEU A 5 7.12 6.49 -20.56
N ILE A 6 5.97 7.00 -20.11
CA ILE A 6 5.86 7.65 -18.81
C ILE A 6 6.06 6.57 -17.74
N PHE A 7 7.26 6.52 -17.17
CA PHE A 7 7.58 5.60 -16.09
C PHE A 7 7.07 6.17 -14.76
N VAL A 8 5.91 5.69 -14.33
CA VAL A 8 5.40 5.95 -12.97
C VAL A 8 6.08 4.94 -12.04
N PRO A 9 6.92 5.38 -11.10
CA PRO A 9 7.65 4.47 -10.24
C PRO A 9 6.67 3.66 -9.38
N GLN A 10 7.02 2.40 -9.15
CA GLN A 10 6.23 1.51 -8.32
C GLN A 10 6.36 1.92 -6.84
N PRO A 11 5.28 1.89 -6.04
CA PRO A 11 5.39 2.09 -4.60
C PRO A 11 6.02 0.87 -3.91
N SER A 12 6.44 1.04 -2.67
CA SER A 12 6.86 -0.07 -1.81
C SER A 12 5.91 -0.23 -0.62
N VAL A 13 5.86 -1.44 -0.07
CA VAL A 13 5.04 -1.80 1.08
C VAL A 13 5.90 -2.51 2.11
N SER A 14 5.62 -2.28 3.39
CA SER A 14 6.29 -2.95 4.50
C SER A 14 5.33 -3.19 5.66
N LEU A 15 5.60 -4.22 6.45
CA LEU A 15 4.84 -4.55 7.66
C LEU A 15 5.64 -4.20 8.92
N HIS A 16 4.93 -3.81 9.97
CA HIS A 16 5.48 -3.67 11.30
C HIS A 16 4.51 -4.24 12.34
N PRO A 17 4.87 -5.28 13.10
CA PRO A 17 6.12 -6.06 13.01
C PRO A 17 6.29 -6.78 11.67
N SER A 18 7.54 -7.11 11.31
CA SER A 18 7.88 -7.72 10.01
C SER A 18 7.94 -9.26 10.04
N TYR A 19 7.79 -9.88 11.21
CA TYR A 19 8.03 -11.32 11.42
C TYR A 19 6.74 -12.15 11.54
N GLY A 20 5.58 -11.58 11.23
CA GLY A 20 4.26 -12.18 11.48
C GLY A 20 3.59 -11.59 12.73
N ALA A 21 2.34 -11.98 12.96
CA ALA A 21 1.53 -11.47 14.07
C ALA A 21 0.69 -12.61 14.68
N ALA A 22 0.42 -12.54 15.98
CA ALA A 22 -0.56 -13.40 16.61
C ALA A 22 -1.96 -12.79 16.54
N VAL A 23 -3.00 -13.61 16.67
CA VAL A 23 -4.37 -13.10 16.81
C VAL A 23 -4.46 -12.12 17.99
N GLY A 24 -4.97 -10.91 17.72
CA GLY A 24 -5.08 -9.84 18.71
C GLY A 24 -3.91 -8.84 18.71
N ASP A 25 -2.83 -9.10 17.96
CA ASP A 25 -1.72 -8.15 17.82
C ASP A 25 -2.12 -6.90 17.03
N ASN A 26 -1.26 -5.89 17.08
CA ASN A 26 -1.39 -4.69 16.26
C ASN A 26 -0.34 -4.72 15.15
N VAL A 27 -0.80 -4.64 13.90
CA VAL A 27 0.05 -4.62 12.72
C VAL A 27 -0.15 -3.31 11.98
N THR A 28 0.95 -2.68 11.59
CA THR A 28 0.94 -1.51 10.72
C THR A 28 1.44 -1.91 9.33
N VAL A 29 0.64 -1.61 8.31
CA VAL A 29 1.04 -1.70 6.92
C VAL A 29 1.44 -0.31 6.45
N ARG A 30 2.70 -0.13 6.05
CA ARG A 30 3.22 1.14 5.57
C ARG A 30 3.42 1.10 4.06
N CYS A 31 2.73 1.98 3.35
CA CYS A 31 2.93 2.24 1.93
C CYS A 31 3.87 3.45 1.78
N HIS A 32 4.98 3.30 1.06
CA HIS A 32 5.83 4.41 0.65
C HIS A 32 5.61 4.70 -0.84
N VAL A 33 5.28 5.95 -1.15
CA VAL A 33 4.97 6.45 -2.49
C VAL A 33 6.12 7.35 -2.97
N PRO A 34 6.82 7.00 -4.07
CA PRO A 34 7.98 7.77 -4.54
C PRO A 34 7.63 9.16 -5.12
N ARG A 35 6.34 9.48 -5.19
CA ARG A 35 5.82 10.75 -5.71
C ARG A 35 4.64 11.15 -4.85
N VAL A 36 4.42 12.46 -4.72
CA VAL A 36 3.19 13.01 -4.15
C VAL A 36 2.00 12.44 -4.92
N ALA A 37 1.22 11.64 -4.20
CA ALA A 37 0.03 11.00 -4.72
C ALA A 37 -1.20 11.82 -4.33
N THR A 38 -2.23 11.79 -5.16
CA THR A 38 -3.58 12.25 -4.79
C THR A 38 -4.32 11.18 -4.01
N TRP A 39 -4.18 9.92 -4.45
CA TRP A 39 -4.82 8.77 -3.83
C TRP A 39 -3.82 7.65 -3.57
N ILE A 40 -3.93 7.01 -2.41
CA ILE A 40 -3.15 5.84 -2.02
C ILE A 40 -4.12 4.71 -1.72
N GLN A 41 -3.85 3.55 -2.31
CA GLN A 41 -4.69 2.35 -2.26
C GLN A 41 -3.93 1.23 -1.58
N LEU A 42 -4.58 0.57 -0.62
CA LEU A 42 -4.09 -0.67 -0.03
C LEU A 42 -4.94 -1.85 -0.49
N TRP A 43 -4.27 -2.88 -0.97
CA TRP A 43 -4.87 -4.10 -1.50
C TRP A 43 -4.48 -5.29 -0.61
N LEU A 44 -5.45 -6.14 -0.27
CA LEU A 44 -5.28 -7.41 0.44
C LEU A 44 -5.82 -8.54 -0.43
N ASN A 45 -4.99 -9.54 -0.74
CA ASN A 45 -5.36 -10.69 -1.58
C ASN A 45 -6.00 -10.27 -2.92
N GLY A 46 -5.51 -9.17 -3.50
CA GLY A 46 -6.03 -8.62 -4.75
C GLY A 46 -7.34 -7.82 -4.63
N MET A 47 -7.89 -7.66 -3.43
CA MET A 47 -9.06 -6.83 -3.13
C MET A 47 -8.66 -5.47 -2.57
N LEU A 48 -9.31 -4.40 -3.03
CA LEU A 48 -9.08 -3.05 -2.51
C LEU A 48 -9.75 -2.92 -1.13
N ILE A 49 -8.97 -2.68 -0.08
CA ILE A 49 -9.48 -2.57 1.29
C ILE A 49 -9.40 -1.14 1.83
N HIS A 50 -8.47 -0.32 1.34
CA HIS A 50 -8.42 1.11 1.63
C HIS A 50 -8.12 1.94 0.38
N ASN A 51 -8.75 3.11 0.29
CA ASN A 51 -8.47 4.12 -0.72
C ASN A 51 -8.59 5.49 -0.06
N ILE A 52 -7.45 6.15 0.18
CA ILE A 52 -7.37 7.39 0.95
C ILE A 52 -6.79 8.50 0.10
N LYS A 53 -7.24 9.72 0.38
CA LYS A 53 -6.66 10.92 -0.22
C LYS A 53 -5.41 11.30 0.56
N ASN A 54 -4.33 11.58 -0.15
CA ASN A 54 -3.08 12.02 0.48
C ASN A 54 -3.02 13.56 0.46
N ASP A 55 -3.88 14.17 1.27
CA ASP A 55 -4.05 15.63 1.34
C ASP A 55 -2.82 16.37 1.87
N GLU A 56 -1.98 15.68 2.64
CA GLU A 56 -0.78 16.25 3.24
C GLU A 56 0.48 16.04 2.39
N GLU A 57 0.32 15.55 1.15
CA GLU A 57 1.42 15.28 0.22
C GLU A 57 2.52 14.38 0.82
N ARG A 58 2.16 13.49 1.74
CA ARG A 58 3.11 12.59 2.41
C ARG A 58 3.69 11.58 1.41
N ASP A 59 4.96 11.26 1.59
CA ASP A 59 5.67 10.21 0.84
C ASP A 59 5.41 8.81 1.43
N ALA A 60 4.75 8.71 2.58
CA ALA A 60 4.30 7.45 3.14
C ALA A 60 2.98 7.59 3.89
N VAL A 61 2.17 6.53 3.85
CA VAL A 61 0.99 6.38 4.69
C VAL A 61 0.99 5.02 5.38
N GLU A 62 0.58 5.05 6.64
CA GLU A 62 0.47 3.90 7.51
C GLU A 62 -1.01 3.55 7.72
N PHE A 63 -1.32 2.26 7.59
CA PHE A 63 -2.62 1.66 7.85
C PHE A 63 -2.47 0.76 9.07
N SER A 64 -3.12 1.12 10.16
CA SER A 64 -3.07 0.34 11.41
C SER A 64 -4.21 -0.66 11.46
N PHE A 65 -3.87 -1.92 11.73
CA PHE A 65 -4.78 -3.04 11.93
C PHE A 65 -4.68 -3.46 13.41
N PRO A 66 -5.49 -2.85 14.29
CA PRO A 66 -5.53 -3.25 15.68
C PRO A 66 -6.29 -4.57 15.82
N PHE A 67 -5.80 -5.46 16.68
CA PHE A 67 -6.44 -6.74 16.98
C PHE A 67 -6.63 -7.62 15.74
N VAL A 68 -5.52 -7.90 15.04
CA VAL A 68 -5.56 -8.70 13.79
C VAL A 68 -6.17 -10.07 14.02
N SER A 69 -6.83 -10.58 12.98
CA SER A 69 -7.45 -11.90 12.92
C SER A 69 -7.00 -12.66 11.68
N LEU A 70 -7.40 -13.93 11.56
CA LEU A 70 -7.15 -14.73 10.36
C LEU A 70 -7.71 -14.12 9.06
N LYS A 71 -8.66 -13.17 9.15
CA LYS A 71 -9.20 -12.48 7.98
C LYS A 71 -8.26 -11.40 7.44
N ASP A 72 -7.37 -10.90 8.28
CA ASP A 72 -6.38 -9.89 7.95
C ASP A 72 -5.11 -10.52 7.39
N ALA A 73 -4.95 -11.84 7.52
CA ALA A 73 -3.84 -12.57 6.93
C ALA A 73 -3.88 -12.57 5.39
N GLY A 74 -2.70 -12.54 4.78
CA GLY A 74 -2.53 -12.66 3.34
C GLY A 74 -1.60 -11.63 2.74
N THR A 75 -1.75 -11.40 1.44
CA THR A 75 -0.80 -10.61 0.66
C THR A 75 -1.25 -9.16 0.52
N TYR A 76 -0.41 -8.25 1.03
CA TYR A 76 -0.60 -6.80 0.96
C TYR A 76 0.19 -6.18 -0.20
N GLN A 77 -0.44 -5.24 -0.90
CA GLN A 77 0.19 -4.43 -1.96
C GLN A 77 -0.34 -3.00 -1.95
N CYS A 78 0.51 -2.04 -2.27
CA CYS A 78 0.14 -0.63 -2.39
C CYS A 78 0.03 -0.19 -3.86
N ARG A 79 -0.83 0.78 -4.15
CA ARG A 79 -0.92 1.48 -5.44
C ARG A 79 -1.21 2.95 -5.19
N TYR A 80 -0.81 3.83 -6.10
CA TYR A 80 -1.11 5.26 -5.96
C TYR A 80 -1.51 5.91 -7.28
N GLN A 81 -2.26 7.01 -7.18
CA GLN A 81 -2.71 7.83 -8.30
C GLN A 81 -2.23 9.26 -8.14
N VAL A 82 -1.85 9.90 -9.24
CA VAL A 82 -1.45 11.31 -9.32
C VAL A 82 -2.47 12.04 -10.19
N SER A 83 -2.87 13.25 -9.80
CA SER A 83 -3.91 14.02 -10.49
C SER A 83 -3.42 14.76 -11.73
N GLU A 84 -2.15 15.21 -11.75
CA GLU A 84 -1.67 16.14 -12.77
C GLU A 84 -0.27 15.78 -13.30
N PRO A 85 -0.21 15.20 -14.51
CA PRO A 85 -1.31 14.56 -15.25
C PRO A 85 -1.81 13.27 -14.57
N LEU A 86 -3.01 12.83 -14.97
CA LEU A 86 -3.66 11.65 -14.40
C LEU A 86 -2.88 10.37 -14.71
N TRP A 87 -2.23 9.83 -13.68
CA TRP A 87 -1.48 8.59 -13.77
C TRP A 87 -1.81 7.66 -12.63
N THR A 88 -1.66 6.36 -12.89
CA THR A 88 -1.76 5.34 -11.86
C THR A 88 -0.55 4.42 -11.95
N SER A 89 0.11 4.19 -10.81
CA SER A 89 1.22 3.25 -10.73
C SER A 89 0.77 1.80 -10.87
N ASN A 90 1.73 0.91 -11.13
CA ASN A 90 1.55 -0.51 -10.87
C ASN A 90 1.45 -0.77 -9.35
N ARG A 91 0.92 -1.92 -8.95
CA ARG A 91 0.94 -2.35 -7.55
C ARG A 91 2.38 -2.62 -7.11
N SER A 92 2.70 -2.41 -5.84
CA SER A 92 3.99 -2.76 -5.23
C SER A 92 4.28 -4.25 -5.34
N ASP A 93 5.55 -4.60 -5.12
CA ASP A 93 5.87 -5.98 -4.77
C ASP A 93 5.10 -6.37 -3.50
N PRO A 94 4.63 -7.63 -3.42
CA PRO A 94 3.80 -8.09 -2.32
C PRO A 94 4.58 -8.29 -1.03
N VAL A 95 3.92 -8.06 0.10
CA VAL A 95 4.36 -8.56 1.42
C VAL A 95 3.26 -9.41 2.03
N GLU A 96 3.63 -10.50 2.68
CA GLU A 96 2.68 -11.43 3.27
C GLU A 96 2.60 -11.23 4.79
N LEU A 97 1.40 -11.05 5.30
CA LEU A 97 1.10 -11.10 6.73
C LEU A 97 0.58 -12.50 7.06
N VAL A 98 1.35 -13.22 7.86
CA VAL A 98 0.93 -14.50 8.46
C VAL A 98 0.39 -14.20 9.86
N VAL A 99 -0.79 -14.75 10.18
CA VAL A 99 -1.43 -14.64 11.49
C VAL A 99 -1.58 -16.02 12.12
N GLU A 100 -1.11 -16.18 13.35
CA GLU A 100 -1.15 -17.44 14.14
C GLU A 100 -1.98 -17.34 15.43
#